data_AF-A0A0D7DV83-F1
#
_entry.id   AF-A0A0D7DV83-F1
#
_cell.length_a   1.000
_cell.length_b   1.000
_cell.length_c   1.000
_cell.angle_alpha   90.00
_cell.angle_beta   90.00
_cell.angle_gamma   90.00
#
_symmetry.space_group_name_H-M   'P 1'
#
loop_
_entity.id
_entity.type
_entity.pdbx_description
1 polymer ?
#
loop_
_entity_poly.entity_id
_entity_poly.type
_entity_poly.pdbx_seq_one_letter_code
_entity_poly.pdbx_strand_id
1 'polypeptide(L)'
;EKVIQGRDFTAMPETINAVDAWLGSLPGHVYANVRQPPISTLNLAHMIPLSAVWAGPERDEHLAAPPLLFGKTEGSTPFRFSLHVGDVGHTLVVGPTGAGKSVLLALMALQFRRYAGSQVFAFDFGGSIRAAALAMGGDWHDLGGGLTEGDDQSVSLQPLSRLEETAERAWAADWLVAI
;
A
#
# COMPACT_ATOMS: atom_id res chain seq x y z
N GLU A 1 -30.95 9.68 -31.18
CA GLU A 1 -29.91 9.52 -32.22
C GLU A 1 -28.71 10.45 -32.01
N LYS A 2 -28.83 11.78 -32.19
CA LYS A 2 -27.71 12.74 -32.06
C LYS A 2 -26.90 12.66 -30.75
N VAL A 3 -27.56 12.44 -29.60
CA VAL A 3 -26.88 12.31 -28.29
C VAL A 3 -26.05 11.03 -28.17
N ILE A 4 -26.46 9.95 -28.83
CA ILE A 4 -25.78 8.64 -28.81
C ILE A 4 -24.61 8.65 -29.81
N GLN A 5 -24.82 9.19 -31.00
CA GLN A 5 -23.78 9.40 -32.01
C GLN A 5 -22.68 10.37 -31.52
N GLY A 6 -23.03 11.37 -30.69
CA GLY A 6 -22.05 12.25 -30.04
C GLY A 6 -21.16 11.58 -28.98
N ARG A 7 -21.34 10.28 -28.73
CA ARG A 7 -20.50 9.43 -27.86
C ARG A 7 -19.82 8.30 -28.65
N ASP A 8 -19.61 8.51 -29.95
CA ASP A 8 -18.96 7.56 -30.88
C ASP A 8 -19.69 6.23 -31.09
N PHE A 9 -20.97 6.15 -30.74
CA PHE A 9 -21.80 4.99 -31.06
C PHE A 9 -22.55 5.17 -32.38
N THR A 10 -22.41 4.22 -33.30
CA THR A 10 -23.22 4.17 -34.52
C THR A 10 -24.65 3.75 -34.17
N ALA A 11 -25.61 4.67 -34.33
CA ALA A 11 -27.02 4.38 -34.17
C ALA A 11 -27.67 4.16 -35.54
N MET A 12 -28.59 3.19 -35.63
CA MET A 12 -29.48 2.99 -36.77
C MET A 12 -30.93 3.01 -36.28
N PRO A 13 -31.88 3.57 -37.04
CA PRO A 13 -33.30 3.46 -36.72
C PRO A 13 -33.72 1.98 -36.80
N GLU A 14 -34.26 1.45 -35.71
CA GLU A 14 -34.79 0.08 -35.67
C GLU A 14 -36.07 0.00 -36.50
N THR A 15 -36.13 -0.96 -37.43
CA THR A 15 -37.24 -1.11 -38.38
C THR A 15 -38.00 -2.42 -38.19
N ILE A 16 -37.34 -3.51 -37.80
CA ILE A 16 -37.92 -4.85 -37.75
C ILE A 16 -38.64 -5.06 -36.42
N ASN A 17 -38.00 -4.68 -35.32
CA ASN A 17 -38.56 -4.79 -33.97
C ASN A 17 -38.95 -3.42 -33.41
N ALA A 18 -39.36 -2.47 -34.27
CA ALA A 18 -39.62 -1.09 -33.88
C ALA A 18 -40.70 -0.96 -32.79
N VAL A 19 -41.75 -1.80 -32.86
CA VAL A 19 -42.83 -1.82 -31.88
C VAL A 19 -42.34 -2.36 -30.53
N ASP A 20 -41.59 -3.46 -30.52
CA ASP A 20 -41.04 -4.04 -29.30
C ASP A 20 -39.96 -3.13 -28.69
N ALA A 21 -39.16 -2.45 -29.51
CA ALA A 21 -38.20 -1.43 -29.08
C ALA A 21 -38.88 -0.26 -28.38
N TRP A 22 -40.02 0.18 -28.93
CA TRP A 22 -40.81 1.22 -28.32
C TRP A 22 -41.47 0.73 -27.02
N LEU A 23 -42.08 -0.45 -27.00
CA LEU A 23 -42.68 -1.05 -25.81
C LEU A 23 -41.65 -1.25 -24.69
N GLY A 24 -40.43 -1.68 -25.01
CA GLY A 24 -39.34 -1.87 -24.04
C GLY A 24 -38.81 -0.57 -23.43
N SER A 25 -39.12 0.58 -24.04
CA SER A 25 -38.81 1.90 -23.48
C SER A 25 -39.80 2.34 -22.40
N LEU A 26 -40.96 1.67 -22.28
CA LEU A 26 -41.97 1.98 -21.28
C LEU A 26 -41.62 1.33 -19.93
N PRO A 27 -41.61 2.10 -18.82
CA PRO A 27 -41.40 1.53 -17.49
C PRO A 27 -42.37 0.37 -17.20
N GLY A 28 -41.83 -0.77 -16.78
CA GLY A 28 -42.62 -1.97 -16.44
C GLY A 28 -42.82 -2.99 -17.57
N HIS A 29 -42.45 -2.67 -18.82
CA HIS A 29 -42.51 -3.60 -19.95
C HIS A 29 -41.18 -4.32 -20.18
N VAL A 30 -40.78 -5.19 -19.25
CA VAL A 30 -39.47 -5.89 -19.26
C VAL A 30 -39.33 -6.99 -20.32
N TYR A 31 -40.43 -7.38 -20.99
CA TYR A 31 -40.45 -8.50 -21.93
C TYR A 31 -40.19 -8.11 -23.39
N ALA A 32 -40.31 -6.83 -23.72
CA ALA A 32 -40.12 -6.35 -25.08
C ALA A 32 -38.62 -6.18 -25.35
N ASN A 33 -37.98 -7.23 -25.85
CA ASN A 33 -36.53 -7.30 -26.07
C ASN A 33 -36.21 -7.25 -27.56
N VAL A 34 -35.47 -6.23 -27.99
CA VAL A 34 -35.30 -5.87 -29.41
C VAL A 34 -34.33 -6.79 -30.16
N ARG A 35 -33.56 -7.63 -29.48
CA ARG A 35 -32.80 -8.76 -30.05
C ARG A 35 -32.06 -9.47 -28.91
N GLN A 36 -32.36 -10.73 -28.68
CA GLN A 36 -31.53 -11.62 -27.87
C GLN A 36 -30.73 -12.53 -28.81
N PRO A 37 -29.55 -12.11 -29.31
CA PRO A 37 -28.68 -13.06 -29.98
C PRO A 37 -28.28 -14.11 -28.92
N PRO A 38 -28.51 -15.41 -29.16
CA PRO A 38 -28.02 -16.43 -28.25
C PRO A 38 -26.50 -16.35 -28.24
N ILE A 39 -25.95 -15.88 -27.13
CA ILE A 39 -24.52 -15.85 -26.87
C ILE A 39 -24.17 -17.06 -26.01
N SER A 40 -23.12 -17.79 -26.38
CA SER A 40 -22.63 -18.85 -25.50
C SER A 40 -22.06 -18.21 -24.23
N THR A 41 -22.22 -18.89 -23.09
CA THR A 41 -21.60 -18.46 -21.81
C THR A 41 -20.09 -18.25 -21.96
N LEU A 42 -19.45 -18.99 -22.86
CA LEU A 42 -18.03 -18.90 -23.18
C LEU A 42 -17.68 -17.62 -23.95
N ASN A 43 -18.48 -17.24 -24.95
CA ASN A 43 -18.30 -15.97 -25.65
C ASN A 43 -18.60 -14.78 -24.72
N LEU A 44 -19.59 -14.92 -23.84
CA LEU A 44 -19.90 -13.92 -22.83
C LEU A 44 -18.73 -13.76 -21.84
N ALA A 45 -18.15 -14.86 -21.33
CA ALA A 45 -17.00 -14.81 -20.42
C ALA A 45 -15.78 -14.11 -21.03
N HIS A 46 -15.54 -14.27 -22.35
CA HIS A 46 -14.44 -13.60 -23.04
C HIS A 46 -14.69 -12.11 -23.34
N MET A 47 -15.96 -11.69 -23.41
CA MET A 47 -16.32 -10.30 -23.70
C MET A 47 -16.63 -9.47 -22.46
N ILE A 48 -16.95 -10.10 -21.33
CA ILE A 48 -17.14 -9.38 -20.07
C ILE A 48 -15.77 -8.87 -19.62
N PRO A 49 -15.59 -7.55 -19.45
CA PRO A 49 -14.40 -7.01 -18.82
C PRO A 49 -14.43 -7.38 -17.34
N LEU A 50 -13.81 -8.50 -16.98
CA LEU A 50 -13.58 -8.90 -15.59
C LEU A 50 -12.26 -8.27 -15.13
N SER A 51 -12.33 -7.10 -14.51
CA SER A 51 -11.23 -6.60 -13.68
C SER A 51 -11.46 -7.04 -12.24
N ALA A 52 -10.56 -7.86 -11.72
CA ALA A 52 -10.49 -8.14 -10.29
C ALA A 52 -9.35 -7.32 -9.69
N VAL A 53 -9.55 -6.76 -8.50
CA VAL A 53 -8.48 -6.11 -7.76
C VAL A 53 -7.46 -7.18 -7.38
N TRP A 54 -6.20 -6.97 -7.76
CA TRP A 54 -5.12 -7.88 -7.37
C TRP A 54 -5.01 -7.93 -5.84
N ALA A 55 -5.16 -9.13 -5.27
CA ALA A 55 -5.24 -9.34 -3.83
C ALA A 55 -3.87 -9.44 -3.12
N GLY A 56 -2.77 -9.16 -3.83
CA GLY A 56 -1.41 -9.30 -3.34
C GLY A 56 -0.93 -10.77 -3.27
N PRO A 57 0.36 -11.01 -2.97
CA PRO A 57 0.91 -12.35 -2.85
C PRO A 57 0.36 -13.09 -1.63
N GLU A 58 0.22 -14.42 -1.72
CA GLU A 58 -0.30 -15.24 -0.61
C GLU A 58 0.64 -15.29 0.60
N ARG A 59 1.95 -15.13 0.37
CA ARG A 59 3.03 -15.19 1.36
C ARG A 59 4.14 -14.21 0.99
N ASP A 60 4.97 -13.88 1.97
CA ASP A 60 6.28 -13.27 1.71
C ASP A 60 7.27 -14.39 1.37
N GLU A 61 7.68 -14.47 0.10
CA GLU A 61 8.55 -15.55 -0.39
C GLU A 61 9.95 -15.49 0.22
N HIS A 62 10.50 -14.30 0.41
CA HIS A 62 11.83 -14.10 1.00
C HIS A 62 11.89 -14.61 2.43
N LEU A 63 10.89 -14.24 3.24
CA LEU A 63 10.81 -14.65 4.64
C LEU A 63 10.22 -16.06 4.82
N ALA A 64 9.75 -16.68 3.73
CA ALA A 64 8.97 -17.92 3.75
C ALA A 64 7.82 -17.88 4.77
N ALA A 65 7.14 -16.73 4.90
CA ALA A 65 6.20 -16.45 6.00
C ALA A 65 4.87 -15.87 5.47
N PRO A 66 3.81 -15.79 6.30
CA PRO A 66 2.59 -15.07 5.93
C PRO A 66 2.86 -13.60 5.55
N PRO A 67 1.98 -12.93 4.80
CA PRO A 67 2.13 -11.51 4.46
C PRO A 67 2.15 -10.64 5.72
N LEU A 68 2.79 -9.46 5.60
CA LEU A 68 2.99 -8.55 6.72
C LEU A 68 1.66 -8.11 7.34
N LEU A 69 0.69 -7.72 6.52
CA LEU A 69 -0.64 -7.33 6.98
C LEU A 69 -1.70 -7.52 5.90
N PHE A 70 -2.96 -7.47 6.33
CA PHE A 70 -4.11 -7.44 5.44
C PHE A 70 -4.70 -6.03 5.40
N GLY A 71 -4.77 -5.46 4.20
CA GLY A 71 -5.47 -4.23 3.91
C GLY A 71 -6.84 -4.50 3.27
N LYS A 72 -7.69 -3.47 3.24
CA LYS A 72 -8.94 -3.50 2.48
C LYS A 72 -8.77 -2.62 1.25
N THR A 73 -9.00 -3.18 0.06
CA THR A 73 -9.01 -2.38 -1.17
C THR A 73 -10.33 -1.64 -1.33
N GLU A 74 -10.34 -0.72 -2.29
CA GLU A 74 -11.58 -0.26 -2.89
C GLU A 74 -12.37 -1.48 -3.42
N GLY A 75 -13.67 -1.56 -3.12
CA GLY A 75 -14.50 -2.74 -3.41
C GLY A 75 -14.47 -3.86 -2.35
N SER A 76 -13.84 -3.65 -1.19
CA SER A 76 -13.81 -4.60 -0.07
C SER A 76 -13.08 -5.94 -0.31
N THR A 77 -12.19 -5.99 -1.30
CA THR A 77 -11.33 -7.15 -1.49
C THR A 77 -10.20 -7.13 -0.44
N PRO A 78 -9.94 -8.23 0.29
CA PRO A 78 -8.78 -8.32 1.16
C PRO A 78 -7.48 -8.27 0.34
N PHE A 79 -6.57 -7.37 0.71
CA PHE A 79 -5.25 -7.22 0.10
C PHE A 79 -4.16 -7.72 1.04
N ARG A 80 -3.31 -8.60 0.56
CA ARG A 80 -2.15 -9.13 1.28
C ARG A 80 -0.94 -8.27 0.98
N PHE A 81 -0.44 -7.57 1.98
CA PHE A 81 0.72 -6.71 1.83
C PHE A 81 1.98 -7.44 2.29
N SER A 82 2.92 -7.65 1.36
CA SER A 82 4.28 -8.13 1.62
C SER A 82 5.28 -7.05 1.23
N LEU A 83 6.39 -6.95 1.95
CA LEU A 83 7.41 -5.92 1.71
C LEU A 83 8.39 -6.31 0.60
N HIS A 84 8.69 -7.61 0.50
CA HIS A 84 9.77 -8.08 -0.36
C HIS A 84 9.32 -8.28 -1.80
N VAL A 85 10.16 -7.80 -2.72
CA VAL A 85 10.16 -8.21 -4.12
C VAL A 85 11.48 -8.92 -4.37
N GLY A 86 11.42 -10.24 -4.57
CA GLY A 86 12.62 -11.07 -4.45
C GLY A 86 13.13 -11.02 -3.01
N ASP A 87 14.38 -10.62 -2.81
CA ASP A 87 15.01 -10.46 -1.49
C ASP A 87 15.06 -9.00 -0.99
N VAL A 88 14.53 -8.04 -1.75
CA VAL A 88 14.61 -6.61 -1.43
C VAL A 88 13.31 -6.11 -0.80
N GLY A 89 13.39 -5.56 0.42
CA GLY A 89 12.25 -5.02 1.19
C GLY A 89 12.15 -3.49 1.28
N HIS A 90 12.87 -2.73 0.44
CA HIS A 90 12.86 -1.27 0.50
C HIS A 90 11.49 -0.69 0.17
N THR A 91 10.97 0.15 1.08
CA THR A 91 9.61 0.70 0.98
C THR A 91 9.64 2.20 1.27
N LEU A 92 8.96 2.99 0.43
CA LEU A 92 8.75 4.43 0.62
C LEU A 92 7.26 4.70 0.89
N VAL A 93 6.96 5.35 2.00
CA VAL A 93 5.58 5.76 2.37
C VAL A 93 5.46 7.27 2.27
N VAL A 94 4.59 7.76 1.39
CA VAL A 94 4.36 9.19 1.15
C VAL A 94 2.91 9.56 1.46
N GLY A 95 2.71 10.73 2.04
CA GLY A 95 1.39 11.26 2.34
C GLY A 95 1.48 12.57 3.13
N PRO A 96 0.40 13.37 3.21
CA PRO A 96 0.40 14.62 3.96
C PRO A 96 0.50 14.38 5.47
N THR A 97 0.76 15.44 6.24
CA THR A 97 0.69 15.39 7.71
C THR A 97 -0.74 15.02 8.14
N GLY A 98 -0.86 14.16 9.15
CA GLY A 98 -2.17 13.68 9.62
C GLY A 98 -2.79 12.52 8.82
N ALA A 99 -2.20 12.10 7.69
CA ALA A 99 -2.72 10.97 6.90
C ALA A 99 -2.50 9.57 7.52
N GLY A 100 -1.94 9.50 8.73
CA GLY A 100 -1.69 8.22 9.42
C GLY A 100 -0.38 7.53 9.06
N LYS A 101 0.59 8.19 8.42
CA LYS A 101 1.91 7.60 8.08
C LYS A 101 2.60 6.96 9.28
N SER A 102 2.70 7.67 10.41
CA SER A 102 3.31 7.14 11.63
C SER A 102 2.57 5.93 12.19
N VAL A 103 1.23 5.94 12.11
CA VAL A 103 0.40 4.81 12.53
C VAL A 103 0.66 3.59 11.66
N LEU A 104 0.74 3.78 10.33
CA LEU A 104 1.07 2.72 9.39
C LEU A 104 2.46 2.13 9.67
N LEU A 105 3.49 2.97 9.84
CA LEU A 105 4.85 2.52 10.12
C LEU A 105 4.95 1.76 11.46
N ALA A 106 4.29 2.26 12.51
CA ALA A 106 4.23 1.56 13.79
C ALA A 106 3.50 0.21 13.67
N LEU A 107 2.39 0.15 12.93
CA LEU A 107 1.69 -1.10 12.65
C LEU A 107 2.59 -2.07 11.89
N MET A 108 3.27 -1.62 10.84
CA MET A 108 4.20 -2.43 10.06
C MET A 108 5.33 -2.99 10.94
N ALA A 109 5.93 -2.17 11.80
CA ALA A 109 6.95 -2.59 12.76
C ALA A 109 6.43 -3.68 13.71
N LEU A 110 5.25 -3.49 14.31
CA LEU A 110 4.62 -4.47 15.20
C LEU A 110 4.31 -5.78 14.47
N GLN A 111 3.80 -5.71 13.24
CA GLN A 111 3.52 -6.90 12.44
C GLN A 111 4.80 -7.65 12.04
N PHE A 112 5.87 -6.91 11.75
CA PHE A 112 7.17 -7.48 11.37
C PHE A 112 7.81 -8.28 12.51
N ARG A 113 7.53 -7.91 13.77
CA ARG A 113 7.99 -8.64 14.96
C ARG A 113 7.47 -10.08 15.06
N ARG A 114 6.46 -10.46 14.28
CA ARG A 114 5.98 -11.84 14.18
C ARG A 114 6.93 -12.77 13.42
N TYR A 115 7.83 -12.21 12.61
CA TYR A 115 8.84 -13.00 11.91
C TYR A 115 9.98 -13.37 12.85
N ALA A 116 10.40 -14.64 12.81
CA ALA A 116 11.46 -15.17 13.65
C ALA A 116 12.77 -14.41 13.41
N GLY A 117 13.45 -14.00 14.49
CA GLY A 117 14.72 -13.27 14.40
C GLY A 117 14.61 -11.85 13.84
N SER A 118 13.40 -11.30 13.65
CA SER A 118 13.23 -9.93 13.18
C SER A 118 13.91 -8.93 14.12
N GLN A 119 14.46 -7.85 13.56
CA GLN A 119 14.94 -6.69 14.30
C GLN A 119 14.37 -5.43 13.66
N VAL A 120 13.99 -4.46 14.48
CA VAL A 120 13.44 -3.18 14.00
C VAL A 120 14.25 -2.06 14.62
N PHE A 121 14.86 -1.26 13.77
CA PHE A 121 15.55 -0.02 14.13
C PHE A 121 14.77 1.14 13.53
N ALA A 122 14.38 2.11 14.34
CA ALA A 122 13.55 3.23 13.91
C ALA A 122 14.20 4.56 14.30
N PHE A 123 14.45 5.40 13.29
CA PHE A 123 14.82 6.79 13.47
C PHE A 123 13.57 7.64 13.31
N ASP A 124 13.05 8.15 14.41
CA ASP A 124 11.78 8.88 14.45
C ASP A 124 11.98 10.28 15.03
N PHE A 125 11.83 11.28 14.17
CA PHE A 125 11.94 12.69 14.55
C PHE A 125 10.87 13.13 15.55
N GLY A 126 9.65 12.56 15.47
CA GLY A 126 8.51 12.98 16.30
C GLY A 126 8.24 12.08 17.50
N GLY A 127 9.03 11.03 17.70
CA GLY A 127 8.82 10.05 18.79
C GLY A 127 7.51 9.28 18.73
N SER A 128 6.79 9.31 17.59
CA SER A 128 5.52 8.63 17.36
C SER A 128 5.56 7.10 17.54
N ILE A 129 6.71 6.47 17.31
CA ILE A 129 6.90 5.02 17.45
C ILE A 129 7.22 4.59 18.89
N ARG A 130 7.49 5.53 19.81
CA ARG A 130 7.89 5.28 21.20
C ARG A 130 6.98 4.27 21.90
N ALA A 131 5.67 4.46 21.80
CA ALA A 131 4.69 3.57 22.43
C ALA A 131 4.80 2.13 21.90
N ALA A 132 5.00 1.95 20.60
CA ALA A 132 5.16 0.62 19.99
C ALA A 132 6.49 -0.03 20.40
N ALA A 133 7.57 0.74 20.45
CA ALA A 133 8.88 0.24 20.90
C ALA A 133 8.82 -0.27 22.35
N LEU A 134 8.30 0.55 23.26
CA LEU A 134 8.18 0.20 24.69
C LEU A 134 7.20 -0.96 24.91
N ALA A 135 6.06 -1.00 24.20
CA ALA A 135 5.10 -2.09 24.30
C ALA A 135 5.68 -3.44 23.86
N MET A 136 6.67 -3.43 22.97
CA MET A 136 7.39 -4.64 22.54
C MET A 136 8.63 -4.95 23.40
N GLY A 137 8.83 -4.23 24.51
CA GLY A 137 10.01 -4.37 25.38
C GLY A 137 11.32 -3.96 24.71
N GLY A 138 11.27 -3.11 23.68
CA GLY A 138 12.43 -2.57 23.01
C GLY A 138 12.96 -1.31 23.69
N ASP A 139 14.19 -0.95 23.34
CA ASP A 139 14.83 0.27 23.81
C ASP A 139 14.32 1.50 23.04
N TRP A 140 14.17 2.61 23.75
CA TRP A 140 13.86 3.90 23.16
C TRP A 140 14.76 4.96 23.79
N HIS A 141 15.45 5.73 22.94
CA HIS A 141 16.39 6.76 23.35
C HIS A 141 16.04 8.08 22.68
N ASP A 142 15.96 9.15 23.47
CA ASP A 142 15.89 10.52 22.94
C ASP A 142 17.30 10.99 22.60
N LEU A 143 17.59 11.08 21.30
CA LEU A 143 18.89 11.57 20.80
C LEU A 143 18.96 13.11 20.72
N GLY A 144 17.81 13.79 20.73
CA GLY A 144 17.72 15.24 20.54
C GLY A 144 17.46 16.03 21.83
N GLY A 145 17.10 15.34 22.91
CA GLY A 145 16.78 15.93 24.22
C GLY A 145 15.49 16.77 24.24
N GLY A 146 14.76 16.85 23.13
CA GLY A 146 13.55 17.66 22.99
C GLY A 146 12.27 16.95 23.39
N LEU A 147 12.32 15.64 23.63
CA LEU A 147 11.16 14.79 23.94
C LEU A 147 11.15 14.31 25.41
N THR A 148 12.30 14.35 26.08
CA THR A 148 12.42 14.13 27.52
C THR A 148 12.91 15.40 28.21
N GLU A 149 12.05 16.06 29.00
CA GLU A 149 12.46 17.20 29.84
C GLU A 149 13.43 16.73 30.94
N GLY A 150 14.73 16.72 30.65
CA GLY A 150 15.78 16.60 31.66
C GLY A 150 15.92 15.23 32.34
N ASP A 151 15.63 14.13 31.63
CA ASP A 151 15.88 12.79 32.17
C ASP A 151 17.38 12.43 32.04
N ASP A 152 18.00 11.95 33.12
CA ASP A 152 19.43 11.57 33.20
C ASP A 152 19.81 10.38 32.29
N GLN A 153 18.85 9.84 31.53
CA GLN A 153 19.00 8.67 30.64
C GLN A 153 19.18 9.03 29.16
N SER A 154 19.46 10.29 28.82
CA SER A 154 19.73 10.66 27.42
C SER A 154 21.00 9.96 26.91
N VAL A 155 20.89 9.31 25.76
CA VAL A 155 22.03 8.61 25.14
C VAL A 155 22.83 9.62 24.34
N SER A 156 24.12 9.75 24.67
CA SER A 156 25.07 10.52 23.88
C SER A 156 25.80 9.61 22.89
N LEU A 157 25.94 10.08 21.65
CA LEU A 157 26.69 9.36 20.61
C LEU A 157 28.10 9.95 20.49
N GLN A 158 29.11 9.07 20.45
CA GLN A 158 30.51 9.45 20.20
C GLN A 158 30.99 8.81 18.89
N PRO A 159 30.56 9.34 17.73
CA PRO A 159 30.92 8.77 16.42
C PRO A 159 32.44 8.82 16.15
N LEU A 160 33.17 9.72 16.82
CA LEU A 160 34.64 9.86 16.72
C LEU A 160 35.39 9.20 17.89
N SER A 161 34.82 8.16 18.49
CA SER A 161 35.42 7.49 19.66
C SER A 161 36.75 6.80 19.36
N ARG A 162 37.01 6.47 18.10
CA ARG A 162 38.16 5.66 17.66
C ARG A 162 39.21 6.43 16.85
N LEU A 163 39.35 7.74 17.06
CA LEU A 163 40.29 8.58 16.31
C LEU A 163 41.77 8.21 16.49
N GLU A 164 42.09 7.40 17.48
CA GLU A 164 43.38 6.75 17.65
C GLU A 164 43.71 5.79 16.49
N GLU A 165 42.70 5.17 15.88
CA GLU A 165 42.85 4.29 14.72
C GLU A 165 43.08 5.10 13.44
N THR A 166 44.11 4.75 12.67
CA THR A 166 44.50 5.52 11.48
C THR A 166 43.39 5.54 10.40
N ALA A 167 42.67 4.42 10.24
CA ALA A 167 41.58 4.33 9.26
C ALA A 167 40.38 5.21 9.64
N GLU A 168 39.94 5.16 10.90
CA GLU A 168 38.86 5.98 11.44
C GLU A 168 39.19 7.47 11.36
N ARG A 169 40.45 7.84 11.66
CA ARG A 169 40.92 9.22 11.52
C ARG A 169 40.90 9.72 10.08
N ALA A 170 41.29 8.88 9.12
CA ALA A 170 41.24 9.23 7.70
C ALA A 170 39.80 9.45 7.23
N TRP A 171 38.89 8.52 7.57
CA TRP A 171 37.47 8.66 7.29
C TRP A 171 36.88 9.93 7.91
N ALA A 172 37.19 10.21 9.17
CA ALA A 172 36.71 11.41 9.86
C ALA A 172 37.20 12.70 9.19
N ALA A 173 38.47 12.74 8.73
CA ALA A 173 39.01 13.87 8.00
C ALA A 173 38.29 14.07 6.66
N ASP A 174 38.06 13.00 5.90
CA ASP A 174 37.33 13.05 4.63
C ASP A 174 35.89 13.53 4.83
N TRP A 175 35.21 13.02 5.85
CA TRP A 175 33.85 13.44 6.20
C TRP A 175 33.77 14.92 6.58
N LEU A 176 34.70 15.42 7.39
CA LEU A 176 34.76 16.83 7.79
C LEU A 176 35.02 17.77 6.61
N VAL A 177 35.80 17.34 5.61
CA VAL A 177 36.07 18.13 4.40
C VAL A 177 34.88 18.13 3.44
N ALA A 178 34.04 17.09 3.48
CA ALA A 178 32.87 16.96 2.62
C ALA A 178 31.64 17.77 3.08
N ILE A 179 31.65 18.28 4.32
CA ILE A 179 30.61 19.16 4.89
C ILE A 179 30.93 20.62 4.55
#